data_AF-A0AAV1YCD9-F1
#
_entry.id   AF-A0AAV1YCD9-F1
#
_cell.length_a   1.000
_cell.length_b   1.000
_cell.length_c   1.000
_cell.angle_alpha   90.00
_cell.angle_beta   90.00
_cell.angle_gamma   90.00
#
_symmetry.space_group_name_H-M   'P 1'
#
loop_
_entity.id
_entity.type
_entity.pdbx_description
1 polymer ?
#
loop_
_entity_poly.entity_id
_entity_poly.type
_entity_poly.pdbx_seq_one_letter_code
_entity_poly.pdbx_strand_id
1 'polypeptide(L)'
;MSTSKFSQLSAEEMTAGDQVQQVKLLTSTNDAHNGVIVEMDQPMDSATFVSILRASILHWKQLGKKGVWVKLPIHLASLVEALVKEGWVLVHLS
;
A
#
# COMPACT_ATOMS: atom_id res chain seq x y z
N MET A 1 -25.32 10.22 47.95
CA MET A 1 -23.91 9.79 48.01
C MET A 1 -23.73 8.60 47.07
N SER A 2 -22.77 8.71 46.16
CA SER A 2 -22.03 7.68 45.40
C SER A 2 -22.77 6.39 44.97
N THR A 3 -23.16 6.24 43.70
CA THR A 3 -22.36 5.78 42.53
C THR A 3 -21.89 4.32 42.56
N SER A 4 -22.43 3.57 41.59
CA SER A 4 -21.74 2.59 40.72
C SER A 4 -21.38 1.20 41.28
N LYS A 5 -21.74 0.14 40.53
CA LYS A 5 -20.84 -0.51 39.53
C LYS A 5 -21.48 -1.76 38.88
N PHE A 6 -21.49 -1.75 37.53
CA PHE A 6 -21.18 -2.84 36.55
C PHE A 6 -21.62 -4.29 36.87
N SER A 7 -22.15 -5.12 35.99
CA SER A 7 -21.91 -5.40 34.55
C SER A 7 -23.16 -6.18 34.08
N GLN A 8 -23.64 -6.22 32.85
CA GLN A 8 -22.97 -6.40 31.57
C GLN A 8 -24.09 -6.25 30.52
N LEU A 9 -24.12 -5.13 29.80
CA LEU A 9 -25.02 -4.95 28.66
C LEU A 9 -24.24 -5.35 27.41
N SER A 10 -24.64 -6.47 26.80
CA SER A 10 -24.39 -6.71 25.38
C SER A 10 -25.16 -5.66 24.61
N ALA A 11 -24.43 -4.80 23.94
CA ALA A 11 -24.89 -3.83 22.98
C ALA A 11 -23.73 -3.64 22.00
N GLU A 12 -23.88 -3.58 20.69
CA GLU A 12 -25.03 -3.66 19.82
C GLU A 12 -24.45 -4.09 18.47
N GLU A 13 -25.28 -4.82 17.73
CA GLU A 13 -25.19 -4.95 16.29
C GLU A 13 -25.14 -3.56 15.65
N MET A 14 -24.08 -3.28 14.86
CA MET A 14 -24.08 -2.19 13.89
C MET A 14 -23.91 -2.78 12.49
N THR A 15 -25.05 -3.08 11.90
CA THR A 15 -25.25 -3.06 10.46
C THR A 15 -25.10 -1.62 9.95
N ALA A 16 -24.33 -1.43 8.87
CA ALA A 16 -24.68 -0.59 7.72
C ALA A 16 -23.41 -0.10 7.00
N GLY A 17 -23.21 -0.64 5.80
CA GLY A 17 -22.60 0.01 4.65
C GLY A 17 -21.56 1.09 4.89
N ASP A 18 -20.32 0.67 5.02
CA ASP A 18 -19.25 1.41 4.35
C ASP A 18 -18.42 0.37 3.59
N GLN A 19 -18.89 0.03 2.37
CA GLN A 19 -18.00 -0.59 1.40
C GLN A 19 -17.05 0.51 0.91
N VAL A 20 -16.18 0.97 1.81
CA VAL A 20 -14.92 1.57 1.41
C VAL A 20 -14.29 0.49 0.56
N GLN A 21 -14.24 0.68 -0.76
CA GLN A 21 -13.40 -0.15 -1.61
C GLN A 21 -12.04 -0.16 -0.93
N GLN A 22 -11.67 -1.28 -0.30
CA GLN A 22 -10.36 -1.42 0.31
C GLN A 22 -9.38 -1.26 -0.85
N VAL A 23 -8.85 -0.06 -1.00
CA VAL A 23 -7.92 0.25 -2.08
C VAL A 23 -6.72 -0.63 -1.80
N LYS A 24 -6.53 -1.64 -2.66
CA LYS A 24 -5.41 -2.55 -2.53
C LYS A 24 -4.14 -1.71 -2.66
N LEU A 25 -3.34 -1.67 -1.61
CA LEU A 25 -2.05 -1.00 -1.59
C LEU A 25 -0.93 -2.05 -1.71
N LEU A 26 0.21 -1.63 -2.23
CA LEU A 26 1.41 -2.45 -2.26
C LEU A 26 1.94 -2.59 -0.84
N THR A 27 2.31 -3.82 -0.48
CA THR A 27 3.06 -4.09 0.74
C THR A 27 4.42 -3.40 0.64
N SER A 28 4.78 -2.66 1.68
CA SER A 28 6.06 -1.96 1.73
C SER A 28 6.68 -1.96 3.12
N THR A 29 7.98 -1.75 3.17
CA THR A 29 8.75 -1.51 4.38
C THR A 29 9.34 -0.10 4.35
N ASN A 30 9.58 0.51 5.51
CA ASN A 30 10.23 1.82 5.56
C ASN A 30 11.74 1.68 5.40
N ASP A 31 12.36 2.56 4.62
CA ASP A 31 13.82 2.70 4.62
C ASP A 31 14.30 3.63 5.76
N ALA A 32 15.63 3.71 5.96
CA ALA A 32 16.24 4.54 6.99
C ALA A 32 16.13 6.06 6.74
N HIS A 33 15.69 6.47 5.55
CA HIS A 33 15.65 7.85 5.07
C HIS A 33 14.21 8.37 4.89
N ASN A 34 13.23 7.71 5.51
CA ASN A 34 11.81 8.03 5.40
C ASN A 34 11.23 7.88 3.98
N GLY A 35 11.84 7.02 3.17
CA GLY A 35 11.23 6.42 2.00
C GLY A 35 10.59 5.07 2.32
N VAL A 36 10.08 4.42 1.28
CA VAL A 36 9.48 3.09 1.35
C VAL A 36 10.08 2.17 0.29
N ILE A 37 10.18 0.89 0.61
CA ILE A 37 10.66 -0.17 -0.27
C ILE A 37 9.51 -1.14 -0.51
N VAL A 38 9.17 -1.32 -1.78
CA VAL A 38 8.23 -2.33 -2.26
C VAL A 38 9.03 -3.49 -2.82
N GLU A 39 8.73 -4.70 -2.35
CA GLU A 39 9.31 -5.93 -2.89
C GLU A 39 8.22 -6.69 -3.63
N MET A 40 8.37 -6.83 -4.95
CA MET A 40 7.45 -7.59 -5.77
C MET A 40 7.85 -9.06 -5.77
N ASP A 41 6.90 -9.95 -5.52
CA ASP A 41 7.13 -11.39 -5.44
C ASP A 41 6.14 -12.19 -6.31
N GLN A 42 4.96 -11.63 -6.57
CA GLN A 42 3.92 -12.27 -7.37
C GLN A 42 3.75 -11.64 -8.76
N PRO A 43 3.50 -12.46 -9.80
CA PRO A 43 3.07 -11.97 -11.10
C PRO A 43 1.82 -11.09 -11.00
N MET A 44 1.82 -10.01 -11.76
CA MET A 44 0.69 -9.09 -11.82
C MET A 44 0.54 -8.55 -13.24
N ASP A 45 -0.70 -8.31 -13.65
CA ASP A 45 -0.99 -7.57 -14.87
C ASP A 45 -0.50 -6.10 -14.73
N SER A 46 0.08 -5.57 -15.80
CA SER A 46 0.70 -4.23 -15.79
C SER A 46 -0.29 -3.11 -15.49
N ALA A 47 -1.51 -3.16 -16.03
CA ALA A 47 -2.51 -2.11 -15.78
C ALA A 47 -3.02 -2.16 -14.33
N THR A 48 -3.20 -3.37 -13.81
CA THR A 48 -3.54 -3.61 -12.41
C THR A 48 -2.43 -3.10 -11.49
N PHE A 49 -1.18 -3.43 -11.81
CA PHE A 49 -0.01 -2.97 -11.06
C PHE A 49 0.08 -1.44 -11.00
N VAL A 50 -0.06 -0.76 -12.14
CA VAL A 50 -0.03 0.71 -12.21
C VAL A 50 -1.13 1.33 -11.35
N SER A 51 -2.34 0.77 -11.38
CA SER A 51 -3.48 1.27 -10.59
C SER A 51 -3.20 1.20 -9.09
N ILE A 52 -2.69 0.05 -8.62
CA ILE A 52 -2.31 -0.18 -7.22
C ILE A 52 -1.11 0.70 -6.84
N LEU A 53 -0.11 0.82 -7.72
CA LEU A 53 1.08 1.64 -7.50
C LEU A 53 0.72 3.11 -7.30
N ARG A 54 -0.14 3.67 -8.15
CA ARG A 54 -0.60 5.07 -8.04
C ARG A 54 -1.33 5.32 -6.72
N ALA A 55 -2.25 4.43 -6.35
CA ALA A 55 -2.93 4.51 -5.06
C ALA A 55 -1.96 4.46 -3.89
N SER A 56 -0.96 3.56 -3.95
CA SER A 56 0.06 3.40 -2.91
C SER A 56 0.94 4.64 -2.78
N ILE A 57 1.37 5.23 -3.91
CA ILE A 57 2.15 6.47 -3.91
C ILE A 57 1.37 7.62 -3.27
N LEU A 58 0.09 7.77 -3.59
CA LEU A 58 -0.76 8.80 -2.96
C LEU A 58 -0.85 8.60 -1.45
N HIS A 59 -1.04 7.36 -1.02
CA HIS A 59 -1.05 7.01 0.40
C HIS A 59 0.28 7.37 1.10
N TRP A 60 1.42 6.99 0.52
CA TRP A 60 2.73 7.31 1.11
C TRP A 60 3.04 8.81 1.11
N LYS A 61 2.57 9.56 0.11
CA LYS A 61 2.65 11.03 0.09
C LYS A 61 1.89 11.64 1.26
N GLN A 62 0.69 11.14 1.57
CA GLN A 62 -0.09 11.59 2.74
C GLN A 62 0.63 11.28 4.06
N LEU A 63 1.38 10.18 4.12
CA LEU A 63 2.23 9.83 5.26
C LEU A 63 3.58 10.59 5.29
N GLY A 64 3.80 11.53 4.37
CA GLY A 64 5.03 12.33 4.31
C GLY A 64 6.28 11.56 3.90
N LYS A 65 6.13 10.45 3.16
CA LYS A 65 7.28 9.67 2.67
C LYS A 65 8.00 10.40 1.54
N LYS A 66 9.32 10.28 1.54
CA LYS A 66 10.22 11.07 0.67
C LYS A 66 10.58 10.39 -0.64
N GLY A 67 10.53 9.07 -0.68
CA GLY A 67 10.91 8.28 -1.84
C GLY A 67 10.26 6.91 -1.82
N VAL A 68 10.18 6.29 -2.99
CA VAL A 68 9.63 4.94 -3.16
C VAL A 68 10.65 4.17 -4.00
N TRP A 69 11.05 3.00 -3.51
CA TRP A 69 11.95 2.07 -4.20
C TRP A 69 11.18 0.81 -4.53
N VAL A 70 11.27 0.32 -5.76
CA VAL A 70 10.63 -0.93 -6.18
C VAL A 70 11.72 -1.93 -6.50
N LYS A 71 11.80 -3.01 -5.72
CA LYS A 71 12.61 -4.19 -6.05
C LYS A 71 11.76 -5.11 -6.90
N LEU A 72 12.19 -5.31 -8.14
CA LEU A 72 11.48 -6.10 -9.13
C LEU A 72 12.35 -7.29 -9.56
N PRO A 73 11.97 -8.53 -9.23
CA PRO A 73 12.65 -9.72 -9.74
C PRO A 73 12.59 -9.81 -11.26
N ILE A 74 13.60 -10.43 -11.88
CA ILE A 74 13.72 -10.52 -13.34
C ILE A 74 12.56 -11.25 -14.01
N HIS A 75 11.92 -12.21 -13.33
CA HIS A 75 10.76 -12.91 -13.87
C HIS A 75 9.50 -12.02 -13.95
N LEU A 76 9.53 -10.84 -13.32
CA LEU A 76 8.49 -9.80 -13.39
C LEU A 76 8.91 -8.62 -14.28
N ALA A 77 9.90 -8.81 -15.16
CA ALA A 77 10.41 -7.75 -16.04
C ALA A 77 9.33 -7.13 -16.96
N SER A 78 8.19 -7.80 -17.17
CA SER A 78 7.03 -7.24 -17.88
C SER A 78 6.47 -5.97 -17.23
N LEU A 79 6.67 -5.78 -15.92
CA LEU A 79 6.24 -4.59 -15.19
C LEU A 79 7.19 -3.40 -15.37
N VAL A 80 8.41 -3.61 -15.87
CA VAL A 80 9.39 -2.54 -16.09
C VAL A 80 8.86 -1.51 -17.08
N GLU A 81 8.26 -1.96 -18.18
CA GLU A 81 7.70 -1.04 -19.18
C GLU A 81 6.61 -0.15 -18.56
N ALA A 82 5.79 -0.72 -17.67
CA ALA A 82 4.75 0.02 -16.96
C ALA A 82 5.34 1.07 -16.01
N LEU A 83 6.40 0.72 -15.27
CA LEU A 83 7.12 1.65 -14.39
C LEU A 83 7.76 2.82 -15.17
N VAL A 84 8.43 2.52 -16.28
CA VAL A 84 9.07 3.55 -17.11
C VAL A 84 8.04 4.54 -17.64
N LYS A 85 6.86 4.06 -18.06
CA LYS A 85 5.74 4.94 -18.47
C LYS A 85 5.20 5.82 -17.34
N GLU A 86 5.28 5.35 -16.09
CA GLU A 86 4.95 6.14 -14.90
C GLU A 86 6.08 7.11 -14.48
N GLY A 87 7.17 7.21 -15.27
CA GLY A 87 8.28 8.13 -15.02
C GLY A 87 9.33 7.61 -14.04
N TRP A 88 9.32 6.32 -13.74
CA TRP A 88 10.34 5.71 -12.90
C TRP A 88 11.66 5.59 -13.63
N VAL A 89 12.76 5.77 -12.89
CA VAL A 89 14.12 5.60 -13.38
C VAL A 89 14.70 4.34 -12.77
N LEU A 90 15.24 3.47 -13.62
CA LEU A 90 15.96 2.28 -13.19
C LEU A 90 17.32 2.70 -12.62
N VAL A 91 17.53 2.41 -11.33
CA VAL A 91 18.75 2.82 -10.60
C VAL A 91 19.81 1.73 -10.52
N HIS A 92 19.40 0.46 -10.35
CA HIS A 92 20.32 -0.66 -10.17
C HIS A 92 19.69 -1.98 -10.67
N LEU A 93 20.51 -2.78 -11.34
CA LEU A 93 20.25 -4.17 -11.72
C LEU A 93 21.42 -5.00 -11.18
N SER A 94 21.12 -6.04 -10.40
CA SER A 94 22.10 -7.00 -9.86
C SER A 94 21.82 -8.40 -10.38
#